data_AF-G9ZGB6-F1
#
_entry.id   AF-G9ZGB6-F1
#
_cell.length_a   1.000
_cell.length_b   1.000
_cell.length_c   1.000
_cell.angle_alpha   90.00
_cell.angle_beta   90.00
_cell.angle_gamma   90.00
#
_symmetry.space_group_name_H-M   'P 1'
#
loop_
_entity.id
_entity.type
_entity.pdbx_description
1 polymer ?
#
loop_
_entity_poly.entity_id
_entity_poly.type
_entity_poly.pdbx_seq_one_letter_code
_entity_poly.pdbx_strand_id
1 'polypeptide(L)'
;MGYYREALAWAQLLLAETNPLGDGRDDRLPALLFPMEALFEAYVAQHLTRTFPHLRVHTQHRKHGLLAGDGPNRFLRPDLVLSDARDGSTQWVLDCKWKVPEGQGISGVASSDLYQLLAYGINYYDDRAGKLALVYPQTAQFSQPLPVQFRNTQLQLWLLPDDCLPA
;
A
#
# COMPACT_ATOMS: atom_id res chain seq x y z
N MET A 1 -1.21 13.26 33.94
CA MET A 1 -1.45 11.87 34.38
C MET A 1 -2.29 11.13 33.32
N GLY A 2 -1.70 10.79 32.17
CA GLY A 2 -2.42 10.11 31.08
C GLY A 2 -1.54 9.21 30.20
N TYR A 3 -0.25 9.11 30.50
CA TYR A 3 0.74 8.39 29.68
C TYR A 3 0.40 6.92 29.45
N TYR A 4 -0.26 6.27 30.40
CA TYR A 4 -0.61 4.86 30.30
C TYR A 4 -2.05 4.61 29.86
N ARG A 5 -2.80 5.65 29.49
CA ARG A 5 -4.24 5.50 29.20
C ARG A 5 -4.47 4.54 28.02
N GLU A 6 -3.69 4.69 26.94
CA GLU A 6 -3.79 3.83 25.76
C GLU A 6 -3.26 2.42 26.05
N ALA A 7 -2.10 2.30 26.68
CA ALA A 7 -1.52 1.01 27.06
C ALA A 7 -2.45 0.22 28.00
N LEU A 8 -3.09 0.90 28.95
CA LEU A 8 -4.06 0.29 29.87
C LEU A 8 -5.33 -0.12 29.15
N ALA A 9 -5.84 0.68 28.21
CA ALA A 9 -7.00 0.32 27.39
C ALA A 9 -6.74 -0.93 26.54
N TRP A 10 -5.55 -1.02 25.93
CA TRP A 10 -5.11 -2.21 25.20
C TRP A 10 -4.95 -3.42 26.11
N ALA A 11 -4.31 -3.25 27.27
CA ALA A 11 -4.16 -4.33 28.25
C ALA A 11 -5.52 -4.85 28.74
N GLN A 12 -6.46 -3.96 29.02
CA GLN A 12 -7.83 -4.32 29.39
C GLN A 12 -8.54 -5.07 28.27
N LEU A 13 -8.44 -4.61 27.02
CA LEU A 13 -9.06 -5.26 25.87
C LEU A 13 -8.48 -6.65 25.60
N LEU A 14 -7.16 -6.82 25.76
CA LEU A 14 -6.48 -8.12 25.59
C LEU A 14 -6.80 -9.09 26.74
N LEU A 15 -6.87 -8.59 27.98
CA LEU A 15 -7.12 -9.42 29.18
C LEU A 15 -8.60 -9.68 29.44
N ALA A 16 -9.51 -8.88 28.90
CA ALA A 16 -10.95 -9.03 29.15
C ALA A 16 -11.53 -10.30 28.50
N GLU A 17 -10.81 -10.96 27.58
CA GLU A 17 -11.30 -12.11 26.79
C GLU A 17 -12.66 -11.87 26.09
N THR A 18 -13.11 -10.62 26.02
CA THR A 18 -14.39 -10.23 25.43
C THR A 18 -14.18 -9.74 24.01
N ASN A 19 -14.99 -10.26 23.07
CA ASN A 19 -14.97 -9.84 21.67
C ASN A 19 -15.43 -8.37 21.51
N PRO A 20 -14.56 -7.42 21.10
CA PRO A 20 -14.95 -6.02 20.92
C PRO A 20 -15.80 -5.80 19.64
N LEU A 21 -15.97 -6.82 18.81
CA LEU A 21 -16.68 -6.79 17.52
C LEU A 21 -17.94 -7.68 17.51
N GLY A 22 -18.30 -8.32 18.63
CA GLY A 22 -19.39 -9.30 18.71
C GLY A 22 -20.76 -8.72 19.09
N ASP A 23 -21.83 -9.39 18.66
CA ASP A 23 -23.24 -9.09 18.95
C ASP A 23 -23.76 -9.71 20.27
N GLY A 24 -22.85 -10.07 21.18
CA GLY A 24 -23.16 -10.50 22.55
C GLY A 24 -23.69 -11.94 22.70
N ARG A 25 -23.48 -12.82 21.72
CA ARG A 25 -23.97 -14.22 21.77
C ARG A 25 -22.92 -15.33 21.75
N ASP A 26 -21.62 -15.01 21.68
CA ASP A 26 -20.55 -16.02 21.79
C ASP A 26 -19.28 -15.38 22.38
N ASP A 27 -18.91 -15.81 23.60
CA ASP A 27 -17.81 -15.24 24.41
C ASP A 27 -16.45 -15.87 24.07
N ARG A 28 -16.36 -16.70 23.03
CA ARG A 28 -15.07 -17.16 22.51
C ARG A 28 -14.52 -16.06 21.61
N LEU A 29 -13.43 -15.42 22.03
CA LEU A 29 -12.64 -14.49 21.21
C LEU A 29 -12.49 -15.07 19.79
N PRO A 30 -13.08 -14.48 18.74
CA PRO A 30 -12.44 -14.61 17.45
C PRO A 30 -11.04 -14.05 17.67
N ALA A 31 -10.00 -14.83 17.33
CA ALA A 31 -8.64 -14.33 17.32
C ALA A 31 -8.64 -12.92 16.72
N LEU A 32 -7.82 -12.02 17.26
CA LEU A 32 -7.68 -10.63 16.81
C LEU A 32 -7.10 -10.62 15.38
N LEU A 33 -7.91 -11.06 14.43
CA LEU A 33 -7.57 -11.29 13.04
C LEU A 33 -7.80 -9.97 12.34
N PHE A 34 -6.78 -9.13 12.35
CA PHE A 34 -6.78 -7.96 11.50
C PHE A 34 -6.53 -8.39 10.05
N PRO A 35 -7.17 -7.73 9.08
CA PRO A 35 -6.75 -7.80 7.69
C PRO A 35 -5.36 -7.15 7.59
N MET A 36 -4.31 -7.97 7.69
CA MET A 36 -2.92 -7.50 7.79
C MET A 36 -2.50 -6.71 6.55
N GLU A 37 -3.08 -7.02 5.39
CA GLU A 37 -2.89 -6.28 4.15
C GLU A 37 -3.36 -4.82 4.30
N ALA A 38 -4.57 -4.61 4.81
CA ALA A 38 -5.13 -3.27 5.01
C ALA A 38 -4.42 -2.51 6.13
N LEU A 39 -3.97 -3.22 7.18
CA LEU A 39 -3.17 -2.62 8.24
C LEU A 39 -1.81 -2.14 7.70
N PHE A 40 -1.16 -2.93 6.86
CA PHE A 40 0.11 -2.58 6.23
C PHE A 40 -0.04 -1.41 5.26
N GLU A 41 -1.08 -1.39 4.41
CA GLU A 41 -1.42 -0.26 3.55
C GLU A 41 -1.58 1.04 4.38
N ALA A 42 -2.37 0.99 5.45
CA ALA A 42 -2.60 2.14 6.32
C ALA A 42 -1.31 2.62 7.01
N TYR A 43 -0.45 1.69 7.44
CA TYR A 43 0.86 2.00 7.99
C TYR A 43 1.74 2.73 6.97
N VAL A 44 1.88 2.18 5.76
CA VAL A 44 2.68 2.80 4.68
C VAL A 44 2.13 4.17 4.31
N ALA A 45 0.81 4.33 4.21
CA ALA A 45 0.16 5.61 3.94
C ALA A 45 0.50 6.67 4.99
N GLN A 46 0.41 6.29 6.27
CA GLN A 46 0.71 7.19 7.39
C GLN A 46 2.20 7.55 7.43
N HIS A 47 3.09 6.58 7.17
CA HIS A 47 4.52 6.81 7.10
C HIS A 47 4.84 7.83 6.00
N LEU A 48 4.37 7.60 4.77
CA LEU A 48 4.59 8.50 3.63
C LEU A 48 4.03 9.91 3.87
N THR A 49 2.88 10.04 4.52
CA THR A 49 2.28 11.34 4.85
C THR A 49 3.18 12.15 5.80
N ARG A 50 3.82 11.49 6.76
CA ARG A 50 4.73 12.13 7.72
C ARG A 50 6.06 12.50 7.08
N THR A 51 6.57 11.62 6.22
CA THR A 51 7.88 11.78 5.59
C THR A 51 7.85 12.84 4.48
N PHE A 52 6.78 12.88 3.68
CA PHE A 52 6.66 13.79 2.54
C PHE A 52 5.51 14.80 2.69
N PRO A 53 5.68 15.86 3.51
CA PRO A 53 4.61 16.84 3.73
C PRO A 53 4.24 17.66 2.49
N HIS A 54 5.09 17.67 1.47
CA HIS A 54 4.85 18.33 0.19
C HIS A 54 4.07 17.47 -0.81
N LEU A 55 3.81 16.21 -0.47
CA LEU A 55 2.99 15.29 -1.26
C LEU A 55 1.65 15.05 -0.58
N ARG A 56 0.59 14.87 -1.37
CA ARG A 56 -0.69 14.35 -0.88
C ARG A 56 -0.73 12.85 -1.13
N VAL A 57 -0.93 12.09 -0.06
CA VAL A 57 -1.13 10.65 -0.09
C VAL A 57 -2.63 10.36 -0.24
N HIS A 58 -3.00 9.68 -1.32
CA HIS A 58 -4.37 9.23 -1.56
C HIS A 58 -4.44 7.72 -1.36
N THR A 59 -5.20 7.27 -0.37
CA THR A 59 -5.58 5.86 -0.20
C THR A 59 -6.82 5.57 -1.06
N GLN A 60 -6.94 4.34 -1.58
CA GLN A 60 -8.14 3.86 -2.30
C GLN A 60 -8.58 4.73 -3.51
N HIS A 61 -7.61 5.27 -4.25
CA HIS A 61 -7.86 6.26 -5.30
C HIS A 61 -8.47 5.63 -6.57
N ARG A 62 -9.78 5.89 -6.81
CA ARG A 62 -10.59 5.32 -7.93
C ARG A 62 -10.78 6.30 -9.10
N LYS A 63 -9.70 6.86 -9.65
CA LYS A 63 -9.81 7.91 -10.66
C LYS A 63 -9.90 7.41 -12.11
N HIS A 64 -9.27 6.28 -12.42
CA HIS A 64 -9.14 5.80 -13.80
C HIS A 64 -9.97 4.54 -14.04
N GLY A 65 -10.87 4.59 -15.03
CA GLY A 65 -11.66 3.44 -15.48
C GLY A 65 -10.86 2.53 -16.41
N LEU A 66 -11.05 1.21 -16.28
CA LEU A 66 -10.41 0.17 -17.10
C LEU A 66 -11.07 -0.03 -18.47
N LEU A 67 -12.35 0.33 -18.59
CA LEU A 67 -13.16 0.05 -19.78
C LEU A 67 -13.76 1.35 -20.31
N ALA A 68 -13.69 1.54 -21.62
CA ALA A 68 -14.48 2.55 -22.32
C ALA A 68 -15.84 1.94 -22.68
N GLY A 69 -16.95 2.51 -22.17
CA GLY A 69 -18.33 2.10 -22.53
C GLY A 69 -19.32 2.07 -21.37
N ASP A 70 -20.59 1.78 -21.71
CA ASP A 70 -21.71 1.67 -20.76
C ASP A 70 -21.72 0.31 -20.06
N GLY A 71 -21.07 0.24 -18.90
CA GLY A 71 -21.08 -0.91 -18.00
C GLY A 71 -20.71 -0.48 -16.58
N PRO A 72 -20.83 -1.36 -15.57
CA PRO A 72 -20.41 -1.01 -14.22
C PRO A 72 -18.94 -0.58 -14.23
N ASN A 73 -18.69 0.64 -13.78
CA ASN A 73 -17.39 1.29 -13.95
C ASN A 73 -16.32 0.52 -13.15
N ARG A 74 -15.49 -0.25 -13.86
CA ARG A 74 -14.36 -0.96 -13.28
C ARG A 74 -13.21 0.01 -13.20
N PHE A 75 -12.88 0.47 -12.00
CA PHE A 75 -11.77 1.39 -11.79
C PHE A 75 -10.50 0.64 -11.42
N LEU A 76 -9.36 1.16 -11.88
CA LEU A 76 -8.07 0.88 -11.30
C LEU A 76 -8.06 1.38 -9.85
N ARG A 77 -7.49 0.57 -8.96
CA ARG A 77 -7.41 0.84 -7.52
C ARG A 77 -6.01 0.52 -7.03
N PRO A 78 -5.04 1.40 -7.34
CA PRO A 78 -3.80 1.36 -6.59
C PRO A 78 -4.10 1.59 -5.11
N ASP A 79 -3.33 0.94 -4.25
CA ASP A 79 -3.44 1.11 -2.80
C ASP A 79 -3.13 2.57 -2.43
N LEU A 80 -2.06 3.12 -3.02
CA LEU A 80 -1.61 4.49 -2.76
C LEU A 80 -1.26 5.25 -4.04
N VAL A 81 -1.64 6.53 -4.08
CA VAL A 81 -1.19 7.49 -5.10
C VAL A 81 -0.61 8.69 -4.38
N LEU A 82 0.62 9.07 -4.74
CA LEU A 82 1.25 10.30 -4.28
C LEU A 82 1.12 11.36 -5.36
N SER A 83 0.67 12.55 -4.98
CA SER A 83 0.58 13.71 -5.88
C SER A 83 1.26 14.93 -5.28
N ASP A 84 1.82 15.81 -6.11
CA ASP A 84 2.40 17.08 -5.63
C ASP A 84 1.27 17.95 -5.04
N ALA A 85 1.47 18.46 -3.83
CA ALA A 85 0.45 19.22 -3.11
C ALA A 85 0.09 20.56 -3.78
N ARG A 86 0.93 21.07 -4.69
CA ARG A 86 0.78 22.37 -5.37
C ARG A 86 -0.08 22.25 -6.63
N ASP A 87 0.25 21.31 -7.52
CA ASP A 87 -0.41 21.18 -8.83
C ASP A 87 -1.26 19.92 -8.98
N GLY A 88 -1.21 19.00 -8.02
CA GLY A 88 -1.97 17.75 -8.03
C GLY A 88 -1.46 16.72 -9.04
N SER A 89 -0.28 16.94 -9.63
CA SER A 89 0.34 16.00 -10.57
C SER A 89 0.72 14.69 -9.86
N THR A 90 0.43 13.56 -10.49
CA THR A 90 0.82 12.24 -9.97
C THR A 90 2.35 12.12 -9.96
N GLN A 91 2.91 11.84 -8.80
CA GLN A 91 4.35 11.66 -8.60
C GLN A 91 4.71 10.18 -8.48
N TRP A 92 3.89 9.40 -7.76
CA TRP A 92 4.07 7.97 -7.57
C TRP A 92 2.73 7.24 -7.52
N VAL A 93 2.72 6.02 -8.01
CA VAL A 93 1.61 5.07 -7.79
C VAL A 93 2.20 3.81 -7.16
N LEU A 94 1.66 3.40 -6.02
CA LEU A 94 2.20 2.32 -5.21
C LEU A 94 1.15 1.24 -4.94
N ASP A 95 1.64 0.02 -4.82
CA ASP A 95 0.88 -1.17 -4.44
C ASP A 95 1.62 -1.85 -3.28
N CYS A 96 0.92 -2.09 -2.18
CA CYS A 96 1.47 -2.62 -0.94
C CYS A 96 1.19 -4.12 -0.86
N LYS A 97 2.23 -4.91 -0.58
CA LYS A 97 2.13 -6.36 -0.48
C LYS A 97 2.60 -6.84 0.87
N TRP A 98 1.66 -7.35 1.68
CA TRP A 98 1.98 -8.02 2.95
C TRP A 98 2.44 -9.47 2.70
N LYS A 99 3.63 -9.62 2.14
CA LYS A 99 4.29 -10.92 1.92
C LYS A 99 5.79 -10.74 1.81
N VAL A 100 6.53 -11.81 2.02
CA VAL A 100 7.96 -11.86 1.66
C VAL A 100 8.06 -12.24 0.18
N PRO A 101 8.77 -11.47 -0.67
CA PRO A 101 9.02 -11.86 -2.05
C PRO A 101 9.70 -13.23 -2.11
N GLU A 102 9.19 -14.14 -2.95
CA GLU A 102 9.76 -15.49 -3.11
C GLU A 102 10.95 -15.45 -4.07
N GLY A 103 12.15 -15.18 -3.57
CA GLY A 103 13.37 -15.18 -4.39
C GLY A 103 14.15 -13.86 -4.29
N GLN A 104 15.23 -13.76 -5.06
CA GLN A 104 16.11 -12.59 -5.03
C GLN A 104 15.73 -11.59 -6.12
N GLY A 105 15.33 -10.40 -5.71
CA GLY A 105 15.00 -9.29 -6.59
C GLY A 105 13.72 -9.51 -7.39
N ILE A 106 13.74 -9.15 -8.68
CA ILE A 106 12.53 -9.11 -9.53
C ILE A 106 11.92 -10.50 -9.80
N SER A 107 12.71 -11.57 -9.70
CA SER A 107 12.23 -12.94 -9.95
C SER A 107 11.19 -13.40 -8.93
N GLY A 108 11.17 -12.80 -7.74
CA GLY A 108 10.18 -13.09 -6.69
C GLY A 108 8.90 -12.26 -6.77
N VAL A 109 8.76 -11.42 -7.79
CA VAL A 109 7.53 -10.64 -8.03
C VAL A 109 6.59 -11.45 -8.92
N ALA A 110 5.34 -11.58 -8.50
CA ALA A 110 4.33 -12.26 -9.30
C ALA A 110 4.03 -11.50 -10.59
N SER A 111 3.94 -12.19 -11.73
CA SER A 111 3.61 -11.56 -13.02
C SER A 111 2.30 -10.78 -12.99
N SER A 112 1.32 -11.22 -12.19
CA SER A 112 0.06 -10.49 -11.98
C SER A 112 0.29 -9.10 -11.38
N ASP A 113 1.20 -8.98 -10.42
CA ASP A 113 1.55 -7.71 -9.77
C ASP A 113 2.24 -6.78 -10.79
N LEU A 114 3.11 -7.32 -11.64
CA LEU A 114 3.75 -6.57 -12.73
C LEU A 114 2.74 -6.04 -13.75
N TYR A 115 1.77 -6.87 -14.16
CA TYR A 115 0.73 -6.46 -15.10
C TYR A 115 -0.22 -5.42 -14.50
N GLN A 116 -0.56 -5.56 -13.21
CA GLN A 116 -1.35 -4.57 -12.48
C GLN A 116 -0.66 -3.19 -12.43
N LEU A 117 0.63 -3.15 -12.10
CA LEU A 117 1.40 -1.91 -12.09
C LEU A 117 1.57 -1.31 -13.48
N LEU A 118 1.76 -2.13 -14.51
CA LEU A 118 1.82 -1.63 -15.88
C LEU A 118 0.50 -0.96 -16.28
N ALA A 119 -0.64 -1.57 -15.93
CA ALA A 119 -1.95 -0.97 -16.15
C ALA A 119 -2.11 0.36 -15.38
N TYR A 120 -1.64 0.43 -14.14
CA TYR A 120 -1.59 1.69 -13.39
C TYR A 120 -0.73 2.74 -14.10
N GLY A 121 0.47 2.38 -14.52
CA GLY A 121 1.39 3.30 -15.16
C GLY A 121 0.82 3.92 -16.43
N ILE A 122 0.25 3.09 -17.31
CA ILE A 122 -0.37 3.55 -18.56
C ILE A 122 -1.50 4.55 -18.28
N ASN A 123 -2.34 4.29 -17.28
CA ASN A 123 -3.52 5.11 -17.01
C ASN A 123 -3.24 6.36 -16.17
N TYR A 124 -2.23 6.36 -15.31
CA TYR A 124 -1.89 7.50 -14.46
C TYR A 124 -0.89 8.46 -15.10
N TYR A 125 -0.08 8.00 -16.05
CA TYR A 125 0.98 8.80 -16.67
C TYR A 125 0.76 9.11 -18.16
N ASP A 126 -0.21 8.49 -18.84
CA ASP A 126 -0.53 8.76 -20.26
C ASP A 126 0.73 8.73 -21.16
N ASP A 127 1.47 7.62 -21.12
CA ASP A 127 2.74 7.38 -21.83
C ASP A 127 3.94 8.28 -21.46
N ARG A 128 3.78 9.16 -20.46
CA ARG A 128 4.89 9.95 -19.89
C ARG A 128 5.74 9.14 -18.93
N ALA A 129 6.91 9.69 -18.59
CA ALA A 129 7.72 9.18 -17.50
C ALA A 129 6.94 9.13 -16.19
N GLY A 130 6.99 7.98 -15.53
CA GLY A 130 6.19 7.71 -14.34
C GLY A 130 6.91 6.76 -13.39
N LYS A 131 6.62 6.92 -12.11
CA LYS A 131 7.22 6.09 -11.05
C LYS A 131 6.14 5.21 -10.41
N LEU A 132 6.43 3.91 -10.40
CA LEU A 132 5.62 2.86 -9.82
C LEU A 132 6.41 2.21 -8.70
N ALA A 133 5.75 1.79 -7.62
CA ALA A 133 6.41 1.04 -6.57
C ALA A 133 5.59 -0.16 -6.07
N LEU A 134 6.29 -1.25 -5.78
CA LEU A 134 5.80 -2.33 -4.92
C LEU A 134 6.44 -2.17 -3.56
N VAL A 135 5.62 -1.99 -2.54
CA VAL A 135 6.10 -1.86 -1.16
C VAL A 135 5.91 -3.20 -0.45
N TYR A 136 6.99 -3.73 0.11
CA TYR A 136 6.99 -4.96 0.91
C TYR A 136 7.48 -4.66 2.33
N PRO A 137 7.08 -5.44 3.33
CA PRO A 137 7.74 -5.39 4.64
C PRO A 137 9.23 -5.73 4.48
N GLN A 138 10.08 -4.97 5.14
CA GLN A 138 11.51 -5.18 5.15
C GLN A 138 11.82 -6.54 5.78
N THR A 139 12.75 -7.26 5.17
CA THR A 139 13.28 -8.51 5.73
C THR A 139 14.79 -8.54 5.57
N ALA A 140 15.46 -9.47 6.25
CA ALA A 140 16.90 -9.67 6.07
C ALA A 140 17.30 -9.97 4.61
N GLN A 141 16.37 -10.53 3.83
CA GLN A 141 16.57 -10.90 2.42
C GLN A 141 16.17 -9.78 1.45
N PHE A 142 15.38 -8.81 1.92
CA PHE A 142 14.92 -7.66 1.15
C PHE A 142 15.01 -6.39 2.00
N SER A 143 16.20 -5.78 1.97
CA SER A 143 16.56 -4.63 2.80
C SER A 143 16.94 -3.40 1.98
N GLN A 144 17.00 -3.51 0.65
CA GLN A 144 17.38 -2.41 -0.24
C GLN A 144 16.38 -2.24 -1.39
N PRO A 145 16.12 -0.98 -1.80
CA PRO A 145 15.36 -0.70 -3.01
C PRO A 145 15.95 -1.34 -4.26
N LEU A 146 15.09 -1.85 -5.15
CA LEU A 146 15.50 -2.38 -6.45
C LEU A 146 14.75 -1.68 -7.58
N PRO A 147 15.43 -0.87 -8.42
CA PRO A 147 14.83 -0.27 -9.61
C PRO A 147 14.77 -1.26 -10.79
N VAL A 148 13.66 -1.25 -11.51
CA VAL A 148 13.40 -2.03 -12.72
C VAL A 148 12.68 -1.13 -13.73
N GLN A 149 12.96 -1.29 -15.02
CA GLN A 149 12.27 -0.54 -16.07
C GLN A 149 11.35 -1.46 -16.87
N PHE A 150 10.12 -1.01 -17.11
CA PHE A 150 9.21 -1.70 -18.03
C PHE A 150 9.68 -1.51 -19.47
N ARG A 151 9.73 -2.61 -20.23
CA ARG A 151 10.13 -2.56 -21.65
C ARG A 151 9.18 -1.65 -22.43
N ASN A 152 9.74 -0.88 -23.36
CA ASN A 152 9.01 -0.03 -24.30
C ASN A 152 8.11 1.04 -23.65
N THR A 153 8.43 1.45 -22.41
CA THR A 153 7.73 2.53 -21.71
C THR A 153 8.73 3.44 -21.00
N GLN A 154 8.27 4.60 -20.55
CA GLN A 154 9.03 5.49 -19.68
C GLN A 154 8.76 5.22 -18.18
N LEU A 155 8.15 4.07 -17.87
CA LEU A 155 7.74 3.72 -16.52
C LEU A 155 8.88 3.02 -15.78
N GLN A 156 9.21 3.54 -14.59
CA GLN A 156 10.16 2.94 -13.66
C GLN A 156 9.40 2.28 -12.52
N LEU A 157 9.68 1.00 -12.28
CA LEU A 157 9.21 0.23 -11.15
C LEU A 157 10.29 0.19 -10.06
N TRP A 158 9.90 0.43 -8.82
CA TRP A 158 10.75 0.28 -7.65
C TRP A 158 10.18 -0.80 -6.73
N LEU A 159 10.96 -1.81 -6.39
CA LEU A 159 10.63 -2.63 -5.23
C LEU A 159 11.21 -1.91 -4.02
N LEU A 160 10.37 -1.55 -3.05
CA LEU A 160 10.75 -0.79 -1.87
C LEU A 160 10.47 -1.61 -0.61
N PRO A 161 11.45 -1.81 0.29
CA PRO A 161 11.15 -2.19 1.66
C PRO A 161 10.55 -0.99 2.38
N ASP A 162 9.57 -1.22 3.26
CA ASP A 162 8.81 -0.17 3.96
C ASP A 162 9.70 0.78 4.79
N ASP A 163 10.79 0.27 5.36
CA ASP A 163 11.76 1.09 6.12
C ASP A 163 12.71 1.92 5.23
N CYS A 164 12.75 1.65 3.92
CA CYS A 164 13.53 2.44 2.95
C CYS A 164 12.67 3.33 2.06
N LEU A 165 11.42 3.59 2.45
CA LEU A 165 10.64 4.64 1.80
C LEU A 165 11.45 5.94 1.94
N PRO A 166 11.77 6.63 0.82
CA PRO A 166 12.71 7.75 0.85
C PRO A 166 12.26 8.82 1.86
N ALA A 167 13.22 9.57 2.42
CA ALA A 167 12.95 10.75 3.24
C ALA A 167 12.71 11.99 2.37
#